data_AF-A0A6A6K032-F1
#
_entry.id   AF-A0A6A6K032-F1
#
_cell.length_a   1.000
_cell.length_b   1.000
_cell.length_c   1.000
_cell.angle_alpha   90.00
_cell.angle_beta   90.00
_cell.angle_gamma   90.00
#
_symmetry.space_group_name_H-M   'P 1'
#
loop_
_entity.id
_entity.type
_entity.pdbx_description
1 polymer ?
#
loop_
_entity_poly.entity_id
_entity_poly.type
_entity_poly.pdbx_seq_one_letter_code
_entity_poly.pdbx_strand_id
1 'polypeptide(L)'
;MNDYSAQFQSAYYCAGLRSYLVKVYNYMAAALGLTGVVALMTSFSHGLMSVLYGTPLHWVVSLAPIVMVFFLSSRVHSMSVQAVFAVFFGFAATMGLSLSYMFMVYTAHSIARVFFISSAMFGAMAFYGNTTKRDLSKFGTFLIMGVVGILIASVVNIFMASGPLHFAISVVAVVVFTAMTAFDAQRIKDMYYRFNDGSEVPAGDMVVAVSGDLGVGKTEFCRAIILELSSASFLGSPTFGIIHEYECPGGFFLYHVDLYRLSSVKEVQEAGVFDVLAGNLVLIEWPGILGGCVKFDLELNITYSSEGNDMRDIVITRGNS
;
A
#
# COMPACT_ATOMS: atom_id res chain seq x y z
N MET A 1 30.95 11.20 -4.20
CA MET A 1 29.54 10.82 -3.94
C MET A 1 29.26 11.29 -2.52
N ASN A 2 28.59 12.44 -2.37
CA ASN A 2 28.50 13.16 -1.10
C ASN A 2 27.57 12.42 -0.12
N ASP A 3 27.93 12.34 1.16
CA ASP A 3 27.11 11.72 2.21
C ASP A 3 25.64 12.24 2.24
N TYR A 4 25.44 13.48 1.78
CA TYR A 4 24.12 14.10 1.61
C TYR A 4 23.20 13.37 0.61
N SER A 5 23.71 12.83 -0.50
CA SER A 5 22.88 12.10 -1.48
C SER A 5 22.47 10.71 -0.96
N ALA A 6 23.32 10.08 -0.13
CA ALA A 6 23.02 8.79 0.48
C ALA A 6 21.99 8.91 1.62
N GLN A 7 22.09 9.97 2.43
CA GLN A 7 21.14 10.24 3.50
C GLN A 7 19.76 10.65 2.94
N PHE A 8 19.77 11.45 1.87
CA PHE A 8 18.61 11.76 1.03
C PHE A 8 17.92 10.47 0.57
N GLN A 9 18.61 9.62 -0.21
CA GLN A 9 18.06 8.37 -0.73
C GLN A 9 17.47 7.50 0.40
N SER A 10 18.15 7.38 1.54
CA SER A 10 17.65 6.58 2.67
C SER A 10 16.29 7.04 3.23
N ALA A 11 16.03 8.35 3.29
CA ALA A 11 14.79 8.91 3.84
C ALA A 11 13.59 8.73 2.89
N TYR A 12 13.76 8.92 1.57
CA TYR A 12 12.68 8.66 0.58
C TYR A 12 12.26 7.22 0.55
N TYR A 13 13.24 6.31 0.57
CA TYR A 13 12.94 4.89 0.64
C TYR A 13 12.16 4.55 1.90
N CYS A 14 12.35 5.27 3.01
CA CYS A 14 11.56 5.06 4.22
C CYS A 14 10.11 5.56 4.08
N ALA A 15 9.90 6.75 3.50
CA ALA A 15 8.56 7.33 3.31
C ALA A 15 7.73 6.55 2.26
N GLY A 16 8.33 6.26 1.12
CA GLY A 16 7.71 5.45 0.07
C GLY A 16 7.39 4.03 0.53
N LEU A 17 8.31 3.39 1.27
CA LEU A 17 8.06 2.10 1.91
C LEU A 17 6.88 2.17 2.87
N ARG A 18 6.79 3.20 3.70
CA ARG A 18 5.68 3.34 4.65
C ARG A 18 4.33 3.43 3.93
N SER A 19 4.23 4.28 2.89
CA SER A 19 3.00 4.41 2.09
C SER A 19 2.63 3.09 1.42
N TYR A 20 3.61 2.40 0.82
CA TYR A 20 3.44 1.08 0.23
C TYR A 20 2.92 0.06 1.26
N LEU A 21 3.56 -0.03 2.43
CA LEU A 21 3.15 -0.96 3.49
C LEU A 21 1.73 -0.66 3.97
N VAL A 22 1.37 0.61 4.20
CA VAL A 22 0.02 1.00 4.61
C VAL A 22 -1.01 0.57 3.57
N LYS A 23 -0.76 0.78 2.27
CA LYS A 23 -1.66 0.34 1.20
C LYS A 23 -1.86 -1.19 1.24
N VAL A 24 -0.78 -1.96 1.32
CA VAL A 24 -0.85 -3.44 1.39
C VAL A 24 -1.65 -3.90 2.61
N TYR A 25 -1.35 -3.36 3.81
CA TYR A 25 -2.05 -3.74 5.03
C TYR A 25 -3.53 -3.31 5.02
N ASN A 26 -3.88 -2.18 4.41
CA ASN A 26 -5.26 -1.76 4.25
C ASN A 26 -6.05 -2.74 3.35
N TYR A 27 -5.46 -3.20 2.23
CA TYR A 27 -6.10 -4.22 1.39
C TYR A 27 -6.28 -5.55 2.15
N MET A 28 -5.27 -5.97 2.92
CA MET A 28 -5.37 -7.18 3.76
C MET A 28 -6.48 -7.04 4.82
N ALA A 29 -6.55 -5.90 5.51
CA ALA A 29 -7.56 -5.63 6.52
C ALA A 29 -8.97 -5.58 5.91
N ALA A 30 -9.13 -4.94 4.75
CA ALA A 30 -10.40 -4.88 4.04
C ALA A 30 -10.89 -6.28 3.63
N ALA A 31 -10.00 -7.11 3.08
CA ALA A 31 -10.33 -8.49 2.71
C ALA A 31 -10.70 -9.34 3.94
N LEU A 32 -9.93 -9.25 5.03
CA LEU A 32 -10.23 -9.95 6.28
C LEU A 32 -11.57 -9.50 6.88
N GLY A 33 -11.86 -8.19 6.84
CA GLY A 33 -13.15 -7.63 7.25
C GLY A 33 -14.31 -8.19 6.42
N LEU A 34 -14.15 -8.24 5.09
CA LEU A 34 -15.13 -8.86 4.20
C LEU A 34 -15.35 -10.35 4.53
N THR A 35 -14.28 -11.12 4.75
CA THR A 35 -14.36 -12.52 5.17
C THR A 35 -15.18 -12.68 6.45
N GLY A 36 -14.93 -11.84 7.47
CA GLY A 36 -15.67 -11.84 8.72
C GLY A 36 -17.16 -11.49 8.55
N VAL A 37 -17.45 -10.45 7.77
CA VAL A 37 -18.83 -10.02 7.48
C VAL A 37 -19.60 -11.13 6.75
N VAL A 38 -19.01 -11.72 5.70
CA VAL A 38 -19.66 -12.80 4.95
C VAL A 38 -19.88 -14.03 5.84
N ALA A 39 -18.91 -14.39 6.69
CA ALA A 39 -19.06 -15.49 7.64
C ALA A 39 -20.22 -15.26 8.61
N LEU A 40 -20.31 -14.05 9.20
CA LEU A 40 -21.38 -13.68 10.14
C LEU A 40 -22.75 -13.62 9.45
N MET A 41 -22.86 -12.96 8.30
CA MET A 41 -24.11 -12.87 7.54
C MET A 41 -24.63 -14.26 7.15
N THR A 42 -23.73 -15.16 6.74
CA THR A 42 -24.08 -16.54 6.43
C THR A 42 -24.57 -17.27 7.69
N SER A 43 -23.88 -17.09 8.83
CA SER A 43 -24.27 -17.72 10.10
C SER A 43 -25.65 -17.32 10.61
N PHE A 44 -26.07 -16.08 10.38
CA PHE A 44 -27.41 -15.62 10.77
C PHE A 44 -28.52 -16.09 9.83
N SER A 45 -28.17 -16.50 8.61
CA SER A 45 -29.14 -16.97 7.62
C SER A 45 -29.34 -18.48 7.73
N HIS A 46 -30.33 -18.89 8.52
CA HIS A 46 -30.66 -20.31 8.74
C HIS A 46 -30.97 -21.07 7.44
N GLY A 47 -31.65 -20.43 6.48
CA GLY A 47 -31.96 -21.03 5.19
C GLY A 47 -30.73 -21.21 4.29
N LEU A 48 -29.80 -20.26 4.31
CA LEU A 48 -28.55 -20.39 3.56
C LEU A 48 -27.65 -21.46 4.19
N MET A 49 -27.58 -21.50 5.53
CA MET A 49 -26.82 -22.52 6.25
C MET A 49 -27.32 -23.94 5.98
N SER A 50 -28.63 -24.17 5.95
CA SER A 50 -29.19 -25.49 5.67
C SER A 50 -28.93 -25.94 4.23
N VAL A 51 -28.98 -25.02 3.26
CA VAL A 51 -28.66 -25.33 1.86
C VAL A 51 -27.17 -25.62 1.68
N LEU A 52 -26.28 -24.78 2.23
CA LEU A 52 -24.84 -24.93 2.06
C LEU A 52 -24.32 -26.17 2.79
N TYR A 53 -24.75 -26.39 4.04
CA TYR A 53 -24.18 -27.42 4.92
C TYR A 53 -25.07 -28.65 5.15
N GLY A 54 -26.35 -28.58 4.78
CA GLY A 54 -27.24 -29.74 4.78
C GLY A 54 -27.22 -30.53 3.47
N THR A 55 -26.55 -30.02 2.43
CA THR A 55 -26.40 -30.69 1.13
C THR A 55 -24.92 -30.99 0.85
N PRO A 56 -24.59 -31.84 -0.15
CA PRO A 56 -23.20 -32.06 -0.59
C PRO A 56 -22.47 -30.80 -1.06
N LEU A 57 -23.15 -29.66 -1.20
CA LEU A 57 -22.57 -28.37 -1.59
C LEU A 57 -21.50 -27.88 -0.61
N HIS A 58 -21.51 -28.34 0.65
CA HIS A 58 -20.49 -27.97 1.64
C HIS A 58 -19.07 -28.33 1.19
N TRP A 59 -18.88 -29.43 0.45
CA TRP A 59 -17.57 -29.79 -0.10
C TRP A 59 -17.07 -28.76 -1.12
N VAL A 60 -17.98 -28.28 -1.97
CA VAL A 60 -17.67 -27.25 -2.95
C VAL A 60 -17.28 -25.96 -2.26
N VAL A 61 -18.06 -25.52 -1.28
CA VAL A 61 -17.79 -24.28 -0.52
C VAL A 61 -16.48 -24.38 0.27
N SER A 62 -16.20 -25.55 0.85
CA SER A 62 -14.99 -25.77 1.66
C SER A 62 -13.72 -25.78 0.80
N LEU A 63 -13.78 -26.33 -0.41
CA LEU A 63 -12.64 -26.45 -1.32
C LEU A 63 -12.49 -25.26 -2.29
N ALA A 64 -13.55 -24.47 -2.51
CA ALA A 64 -13.54 -23.35 -3.43
C ALA A 64 -12.41 -22.32 -3.17
N PRO A 65 -12.06 -21.96 -1.91
CA PRO A 65 -10.95 -21.05 -1.68
C PRO A 65 -9.61 -21.58 -2.19
N ILE A 66 -9.38 -22.89 -2.07
CA ILE A 66 -8.15 -23.54 -2.57
C ILE A 66 -8.07 -23.39 -4.09
N VAL A 67 -9.18 -23.68 -4.80
CA VAL A 67 -9.27 -23.52 -6.25
C VAL A 67 -9.01 -22.07 -6.67
N MET A 68 -9.60 -21.10 -5.95
CA MET A 68 -9.41 -19.67 -6.23
C MET A 68 -7.95 -19.23 -6.05
N VAL A 69 -7.24 -19.75 -5.03
CA VAL A 69 -5.81 -19.47 -4.82
C VAL A 69 -4.97 -19.99 -5.99
N PHE A 70 -5.20 -21.22 -6.44
CA PHE A 70 -4.49 -21.77 -7.61
C PHE A 70 -4.81 -20.99 -8.88
N PHE A 71 -6.07 -20.62 -9.09
CA PHE A 71 -6.50 -19.81 -10.23
C PHE A 71 -5.78 -18.46 -10.24
N LEU A 72 -5.82 -17.73 -9.13
CA LEU A 72 -5.17 -16.42 -9.02
C LEU A 72 -3.65 -16.57 -9.21
N SER A 73 -3.02 -17.53 -8.54
CA SER A 73 -1.57 -17.77 -8.66
C SER A 73 -1.14 -18.09 -10.09
N SER A 74 -1.95 -18.80 -10.87
CA SER A 74 -1.62 -19.15 -12.25
C SER A 74 -1.87 -18.01 -13.24
N ARG A 75 -2.83 -17.12 -12.96
CA ARG A 75 -3.33 -16.12 -13.92
C ARG A 75 -2.97 -14.69 -13.59
N VAL A 76 -2.41 -14.40 -12.41
CA VAL A 76 -2.11 -13.02 -11.95
C VAL A 76 -1.30 -12.20 -12.97
N HIS A 77 -0.36 -12.83 -13.69
CA HIS A 77 0.48 -12.16 -14.69
C HIS A 77 -0.24 -11.85 -16.01
N SER A 78 -1.43 -12.39 -16.22
CA SER A 78 -2.23 -12.26 -17.46
C SER A 78 -3.52 -11.47 -17.28
N MET A 79 -3.77 -10.97 -16.07
CA MET A 79 -5.01 -10.29 -15.69
C MET A 79 -4.81 -8.79 -15.56
N SER A 80 -5.84 -8.01 -15.86
CA SER A 80 -5.85 -6.59 -15.50
C SER A 80 -5.86 -6.41 -13.98
N VAL A 81 -5.39 -5.26 -13.51
CA VAL A 81 -5.35 -4.90 -12.08
C VAL A 81 -6.74 -5.03 -11.45
N GLN A 82 -7.79 -4.53 -12.10
CA GLN A 82 -9.16 -4.61 -11.62
C GLN A 82 -9.65 -6.07 -11.50
N ALA A 83 -9.29 -6.93 -12.46
CA ALA A 83 -9.67 -8.33 -12.43
C ALA A 83 -8.96 -9.08 -11.28
N VAL A 84 -7.70 -8.77 -10.99
CA VAL A 84 -6.97 -9.30 -9.82
C VAL A 84 -7.67 -8.90 -8.52
N PHE A 85 -8.03 -7.63 -8.36
CA PHE A 85 -8.78 -7.17 -7.18
C PHE A 85 -10.14 -7.85 -7.05
N ALA A 86 -10.90 -7.99 -8.14
CA ALA A 86 -12.20 -8.67 -8.13
C ALA A 86 -12.06 -10.13 -7.68
N VAL A 87 -11.07 -10.86 -8.20
CA VAL A 87 -10.80 -12.26 -7.80
C VAL A 87 -10.31 -12.34 -6.36
N PHE A 88 -9.47 -11.41 -5.92
CA PHE A 88 -8.97 -11.34 -4.54
C PHE A 88 -10.11 -11.14 -3.52
N PHE A 89 -11.00 -10.17 -3.75
CA PHE A 89 -12.16 -9.97 -2.87
C PHE A 89 -13.19 -11.09 -3.02
N GLY A 90 -13.34 -11.69 -4.20
CA GLY A 90 -14.13 -12.90 -4.41
C GLY A 90 -13.59 -14.12 -3.63
N PHE A 91 -12.26 -14.26 -3.56
CA PHE A 91 -11.60 -15.25 -2.70
C PHE A 91 -11.90 -14.96 -1.22
N ALA A 92 -11.78 -13.71 -0.78
CA ALA A 92 -12.07 -13.32 0.61
C ALA A 92 -13.53 -13.59 1.01
N ALA A 93 -14.49 -13.33 0.12
CA ALA A 93 -15.90 -13.68 0.34
C ALA A 93 -16.11 -15.20 0.40
N THR A 94 -15.52 -15.96 -0.52
CA THR A 94 -15.59 -17.43 -0.53
C THR A 94 -14.96 -18.04 0.72
N MET A 95 -13.84 -17.47 1.21
CA MET A 95 -13.26 -17.83 2.51
C MET A 95 -14.26 -17.58 3.64
N GLY A 96 -14.97 -16.44 3.64
CA GLY A 96 -15.99 -16.14 4.64
C GLY A 96 -17.13 -17.16 4.64
N LEU A 97 -17.59 -17.56 3.45
CA LEU A 97 -18.57 -18.62 3.30
C LEU A 97 -18.05 -19.93 3.90
N SER A 98 -16.84 -20.36 3.58
CA SER A 98 -16.21 -21.58 4.12
C SER A 98 -16.05 -21.54 5.66
N LEU A 99 -15.57 -20.42 6.21
CA LEU A 99 -15.37 -20.27 7.66
C LEU A 99 -16.68 -20.16 8.45
N SER A 100 -17.81 -19.83 7.80
CA SER A 100 -19.11 -19.73 8.48
C SER A 100 -19.53 -21.04 9.17
N TYR A 101 -19.08 -22.20 8.66
CA TYR A 101 -19.30 -23.51 9.29
C TYR A 101 -18.83 -23.56 10.75
N MET A 102 -17.80 -22.79 11.11
CA MET A 102 -17.30 -22.75 12.49
C MET A 102 -18.37 -22.28 13.48
N PHE A 103 -19.32 -21.43 13.09
CA PHE A 103 -20.40 -20.96 13.96
C PHE A 103 -21.42 -22.05 14.29
N MET A 104 -21.43 -23.18 13.57
CA MET A 104 -22.25 -24.35 13.91
C MET A 104 -21.59 -25.25 14.95
N VAL A 105 -20.26 -25.27 14.99
CA VAL A 105 -19.47 -26.20 15.81
C VAL A 105 -18.93 -25.52 17.08
N TYR A 106 -18.60 -24.23 16.99
CA TYR A 106 -17.98 -23.46 18.06
C TYR A 106 -18.84 -22.28 18.49
N THR A 107 -18.67 -21.86 19.74
CA THR A 107 -19.39 -20.71 20.28
C THR A 107 -18.81 -19.40 19.76
N ALA A 108 -19.67 -18.38 19.61
CA ALA A 108 -19.24 -17.03 19.22
C ALA A 108 -18.15 -16.46 20.14
N HIS A 109 -18.22 -16.77 21.45
CA HIS A 109 -17.19 -16.37 22.41
C HIS A 109 -15.83 -17.05 22.14
N SER A 110 -15.81 -18.32 21.75
CA SER A 110 -14.57 -19.00 21.37
C SER A 110 -13.97 -18.42 20.08
N ILE A 111 -14.81 -18.22 19.07
CA ILE A 111 -14.41 -17.65 17.78
C ILE A 111 -13.83 -16.25 17.97
N ALA A 112 -14.53 -15.37 18.70
CA ALA A 112 -14.06 -14.01 18.97
C ALA A 112 -12.71 -14.00 19.71
N ARG A 113 -12.55 -14.83 20.74
CA ARG A 113 -11.27 -14.93 21.47
C ARG A 113 -10.12 -15.34 20.56
N VAL A 114 -10.29 -16.40 19.77
CA VAL A 114 -9.24 -16.89 18.84
C VAL A 114 -8.94 -15.84 17.77
N PHE A 115 -9.96 -15.14 17.26
CA PHE A 115 -9.78 -14.06 16.28
C PHE A 115 -8.94 -12.92 16.85
N PHE A 116 -9.28 -12.38 18.02
CA PHE A 116 -8.52 -11.27 18.62
C PHE A 116 -7.11 -11.66 19.04
N ILE A 117 -6.90 -12.88 19.53
CA ILE A 117 -5.56 -13.40 19.83
C ILE A 117 -4.73 -13.49 18.54
N SER A 118 -5.32 -14.06 17.47
CA SER A 118 -4.64 -14.23 16.19
C SER A 118 -4.34 -12.89 15.52
N SER A 119 -5.26 -11.93 15.56
CA SER A 119 -5.05 -10.61 14.96
C SER A 119 -4.00 -9.79 15.71
N ALA A 120 -3.98 -9.86 17.05
CA ALA A 120 -2.93 -9.23 17.86
C ALA A 120 -1.55 -9.86 17.58
N MET A 121 -1.49 -11.20 17.50
CA MET A 121 -0.25 -11.90 17.18
C MET A 121 0.23 -11.57 15.76
N PHE A 122 -0.68 -11.53 14.78
CA PHE A 122 -0.37 -11.10 13.42
C PHE A 122 0.22 -9.69 13.41
N GLY A 123 -0.44 -8.73 14.07
CA GLY A 123 0.03 -7.34 14.15
C GLY A 123 1.40 -7.22 14.79
N ALA A 124 1.64 -7.92 15.90
CA ALA A 124 2.93 -7.92 16.59
C ALA A 124 4.05 -8.52 15.73
N MET A 125 3.81 -9.66 15.07
CA MET A 125 4.80 -10.30 14.22
C MET A 125 5.03 -9.54 12.91
N ALA A 126 4.00 -8.93 12.33
CA ALA A 126 4.13 -8.06 11.16
C ALA A 126 4.97 -6.82 11.51
N PHE A 127 4.72 -6.20 12.66
CA PHE A 127 5.56 -5.11 13.18
C PHE A 127 7.01 -5.56 13.38
N TYR A 128 7.24 -6.71 13.99
CA TYR A 128 8.57 -7.28 14.16
C TYR A 128 9.27 -7.54 12.80
N GLY A 129 8.58 -8.15 11.83
CA GLY A 129 9.12 -8.43 10.50
C GLY A 129 9.50 -7.15 9.72
N ASN A 130 8.73 -6.08 9.88
CA ASN A 130 9.01 -4.79 9.22
C ASN A 130 10.17 -4.01 9.87
N THR A 131 10.36 -4.16 11.18
CA THR A 131 11.33 -3.38 11.98
C THR A 131 12.64 -4.11 12.26
N THR A 132 12.67 -5.44 12.19
CA THR A 132 13.86 -6.22 12.48
C THR A 132 14.97 -5.97 11.44
N LYS A 133 16.20 -5.86 11.94
CA LYS A 133 17.42 -5.76 11.12
C LYS A 133 17.99 -7.13 10.74
N ARG A 134 17.46 -8.21 11.34
CA ARG A 134 17.88 -9.58 11.02
C ARG A 134 17.24 -10.00 9.70
N ASP A 135 18.04 -10.58 8.84
CA ASP A 135 17.56 -11.22 7.61
C ASP A 135 16.84 -12.54 7.94
N LEU A 136 15.52 -12.56 7.80
CA LEU A 136 14.69 -13.75 7.99
C LEU A 136 14.58 -14.60 6.72
N SER A 137 15.13 -14.16 5.58
CA SER A 137 15.02 -14.88 4.31
C SER A 137 15.55 -16.32 4.40
N LYS A 138 16.60 -16.51 5.21
CA LYS A 138 17.22 -17.81 5.50
C LYS A 138 16.28 -18.80 6.20
N PHE A 139 15.29 -18.29 6.93
CA PHE A 139 14.29 -19.13 7.59
C PHE A 139 13.12 -19.51 6.66
N GLY A 140 12.95 -18.83 5.52
CA GLY A 140 11.83 -19.05 4.61
C GLY A 140 11.68 -20.51 4.16
N THR A 141 12.76 -21.13 3.67
CA THR A 141 12.75 -22.55 3.25
C THR A 141 12.40 -23.49 4.41
N PHE A 142 12.94 -23.22 5.60
CA PHE A 142 12.67 -24.03 6.80
C PHE A 142 11.20 -23.93 7.23
N LEU A 143 10.61 -22.73 7.17
CA LEU A 143 9.20 -22.52 7.52
C LEU A 143 8.24 -23.21 6.53
N ILE A 144 8.58 -23.21 5.24
CA ILE A 144 7.81 -23.96 4.23
C ILE A 144 7.90 -25.48 4.47
N MET A 145 9.08 -26.01 4.79
CA MET A 145 9.23 -27.41 5.22
C MET A 145 8.40 -27.71 6.47
N GLY A 146 8.33 -26.76 7.41
CA GLY A 146 7.48 -26.85 8.60
C GLY A 146 5.99 -27.00 8.25
N VAL A 147 5.48 -26.18 7.33
CA VAL A 147 4.08 -26.28 6.86
C VAL A 147 3.81 -27.62 6.18
N VAL A 148 4.72 -28.11 5.34
CA VAL A 148 4.60 -29.44 4.72
C VAL A 148 4.59 -30.53 5.80
N GLY A 149 5.45 -30.43 6.81
CA GLY A 149 5.48 -31.35 7.95
C GLY A 149 4.17 -31.37 8.74
N ILE A 150 3.60 -30.20 9.03
CA ILE A 150 2.28 -30.06 9.69
C ILE A 150 1.18 -30.72 8.84
N LEU A 151 1.21 -30.53 7.53
CA LEU A 151 0.21 -31.11 6.62
C LEU A 151 0.30 -32.64 6.58
N ILE A 152 1.51 -33.19 6.47
CA ILE A 152 1.74 -34.64 6.54
C ILE A 152 1.28 -35.19 7.89
N ALA A 153 1.68 -34.56 9.00
CA ALA A 153 1.28 -34.98 10.33
C ALA A 153 -0.24 -34.94 10.52
N SER A 154 -0.91 -33.94 9.94
CA SER A 154 -2.37 -33.82 9.94
C SER A 154 -3.02 -34.99 9.21
N VAL A 155 -2.53 -35.34 8.01
CA VAL A 155 -3.03 -36.50 7.24
C VAL A 155 -2.81 -37.81 7.99
N VAL A 156 -1.62 -38.01 8.57
CA VAL A 156 -1.33 -39.20 9.39
C VAL A 156 -2.27 -39.28 10.60
N ASN A 157 -2.54 -38.15 11.25
CA ASN A 157 -3.42 -38.13 12.42
C ASN A 157 -4.89 -38.41 12.08
N ILE A 158 -5.33 -38.24 10.84
CA ILE A 158 -6.67 -38.68 10.39
C ILE A 158 -6.81 -40.20 10.55
N PHE A 159 -5.76 -40.98 10.24
CA PHE A 159 -5.77 -42.43 10.37
C PHE A 159 -5.48 -42.90 11.80
N MET A 160 -4.60 -42.19 12.51
CA MET A 160 -4.24 -42.55 13.89
C MET A 160 -5.27 -42.14 14.94
N ALA A 161 -6.06 -41.09 14.67
CA ALA A 161 -7.00 -40.48 15.60
C ALA A 161 -6.41 -40.18 17.00
N SER A 162 -5.15 -39.73 17.06
CA SER A 162 -4.41 -39.54 18.31
C SER A 162 -4.61 -38.13 18.87
N GLY A 163 -5.20 -38.05 20.07
CA GLY A 163 -5.40 -36.78 20.80
C GLY A 163 -4.08 -36.03 21.11
N PRO A 164 -3.04 -36.69 21.66
CA PRO A 164 -1.74 -36.06 21.88
C PRO A 164 -1.09 -35.53 20.61
N LEU A 165 -1.19 -36.27 19.50
CA LEU A 165 -0.65 -35.83 18.22
C LEU A 165 -1.42 -34.61 17.67
N HIS A 166 -2.75 -34.59 17.77
CA HIS A 166 -3.57 -33.44 17.39
C HIS A 166 -3.16 -32.16 18.16
N PHE A 167 -2.94 -32.29 19.47
CA PHE A 167 -2.47 -31.17 20.31
C PHE A 167 -1.05 -30.72 19.92
N ALA A 168 -0.13 -31.65 19.66
CA ALA A 168 1.22 -31.30 19.22
C ALA A 168 1.20 -30.56 17.86
N ILE A 169 0.40 -31.03 16.91
CA ILE A 169 0.23 -30.41 15.59
C ILE A 169 -0.27 -28.97 15.74
N SER A 170 -1.27 -28.72 16.60
CA SER A 170 -1.82 -27.37 16.76
C SER A 170 -0.80 -26.39 17.37
N VAL A 171 -0.03 -26.81 18.36
CA VAL A 171 1.05 -25.99 18.96
C VAL A 171 2.12 -25.66 17.94
N VAL A 172 2.60 -26.68 17.21
CA VAL A 172 3.62 -26.50 16.16
C VAL A 172 3.09 -25.60 15.04
N ALA A 173 1.84 -25.77 14.63
CA ALA A 173 1.20 -24.94 13.62
C ALA A 173 1.18 -23.47 14.02
N VAL A 174 0.75 -23.16 15.25
CA VAL A 174 0.77 -21.76 15.75
C VAL A 174 2.20 -21.20 15.68
N VAL A 175 3.21 -21.91 16.20
CA VAL A 175 4.60 -21.43 16.16
C VAL A 175 5.10 -21.18 14.74
N VAL A 176 4.85 -22.11 13.81
CA VAL A 176 5.28 -22.00 12.41
C VAL A 176 4.58 -20.84 11.70
N PHE A 177 3.27 -20.69 11.84
CA PHE A 177 2.52 -19.61 11.19
C PHE A 177 2.85 -18.23 11.77
N THR A 178 3.10 -18.14 13.09
CA THR A 178 3.59 -16.91 13.74
C THR A 178 4.94 -16.49 13.18
N ALA A 179 5.89 -17.42 13.04
CA ALA A 179 7.19 -17.14 12.44
C ALA A 179 7.07 -16.79 10.93
N MET A 180 6.19 -17.49 10.20
CA MET A 180 5.90 -17.22 8.80
C MET A 180 5.30 -15.83 8.59
N THR A 181 4.47 -15.34 9.51
CA THR A 181 3.93 -13.97 9.46
C THR A 181 5.03 -12.91 9.47
N ALA A 182 6.04 -13.06 10.33
CA ALA A 182 7.17 -12.13 10.37
C ALA A 182 8.03 -12.22 9.10
N PHE A 183 8.24 -13.44 8.58
CA PHE A 183 8.93 -13.65 7.31
C PHE A 183 8.17 -13.00 6.14
N ASP A 184 6.85 -13.18 6.05
CA ASP A 184 6.01 -12.59 5.00
C ASP A 184 5.98 -11.06 5.10
N ALA A 185 5.91 -10.49 6.30
CA ALA A 185 6.00 -9.04 6.51
C ALA A 185 7.35 -8.49 6.02
N GLN A 186 8.46 -9.16 6.34
CA GLN A 186 9.77 -8.78 5.81
C GLN A 186 9.83 -8.94 4.27
N ARG A 187 9.25 -10.01 3.73
CA ARG A 187 9.21 -10.26 2.28
C ARG A 187 8.45 -9.17 1.53
N ILE A 188 7.36 -8.63 2.08
CA ILE A 188 6.62 -7.49 1.51
C ILE A 188 7.56 -6.27 1.39
N LYS A 189 8.33 -5.98 2.44
CA LYS A 189 9.34 -4.92 2.44
C LYS A 189 10.47 -5.19 1.44
N ASP A 190 10.95 -6.43 1.35
CA ASP A 190 12.00 -6.80 0.40
C ASP A 190 11.53 -6.73 -1.05
N MET A 191 10.25 -7.03 -1.31
CA MET A 191 9.64 -6.82 -2.62
C MET A 191 9.67 -5.35 -3.02
N TYR A 192 9.32 -4.44 -2.10
CA TYR A 192 9.45 -3.01 -2.36
C TYR A 192 10.89 -2.66 -2.78
N TYR A 193 11.91 -3.07 -2.04
CA TYR A 193 13.30 -2.78 -2.44
C TYR A 193 13.78 -3.47 -3.72
N ARG A 194 13.21 -4.63 -4.06
CA ARG A 194 13.57 -5.39 -5.28
C ARG A 194 12.98 -4.81 -6.55
N PHE A 195 11.76 -4.30 -6.48
CA PHE A 195 11.06 -3.71 -7.62
C PHE A 195 11.28 -2.19 -7.71
N ASN A 196 11.70 -1.55 -6.62
CA ASN A 196 12.03 -0.14 -6.55
C ASN A 196 13.57 0.00 -6.49
N ASP A 197 14.27 -0.04 -7.64
CA ASP A 197 15.75 0.00 -7.66
C ASP A 197 16.36 1.33 -7.17
N GLY A 198 15.52 2.36 -7.01
CA GLY A 198 15.94 3.75 -6.87
C GLY A 198 15.68 4.59 -8.11
N SER A 199 15.40 3.92 -9.24
CA SER A 199 14.96 4.51 -10.51
C SER A 199 13.47 4.81 -10.60
N GLU A 200 12.64 4.15 -9.79
CA GLU A 200 11.19 4.37 -9.76
C GLU A 200 10.77 4.92 -8.40
N VAL A 201 10.59 6.24 -8.35
CA VAL A 201 9.69 6.84 -7.36
C VAL A 201 8.28 6.51 -7.87
N PRO A 202 7.33 6.03 -7.05
CA PRO A 202 5.94 6.19 -7.43
C PRO A 202 5.72 7.69 -7.52
N ALA A 203 5.75 8.20 -8.75
CA ALA A 203 5.42 9.59 -9.03
C ALA A 203 4.12 9.90 -8.28
N GLY A 204 3.97 11.14 -7.81
CA GLY A 204 2.62 11.67 -7.71
C GLY A 204 1.86 11.40 -9.01
N ASP A 205 0.53 11.47 -9.01
CA ASP A 205 -0.18 11.37 -10.29
C ASP A 205 0.38 12.41 -11.31
N MET A 206 0.93 13.54 -10.83
CA MET A 206 1.81 14.45 -11.61
C MET A 206 2.59 15.46 -10.71
N VAL A 207 3.92 15.57 -10.87
CA VAL A 207 4.78 16.60 -10.24
C VAL A 207 5.30 17.57 -11.30
N VAL A 208 5.00 18.86 -11.16
CA VAL A 208 5.32 19.90 -12.15
C VAL A 208 6.31 20.90 -11.56
N ALA A 209 7.46 21.07 -12.22
CA ALA A 209 8.44 22.09 -11.90
C ALA A 209 8.13 23.39 -12.66
N VAL A 210 8.16 24.52 -11.96
CA VAL A 210 7.95 25.86 -12.53
C VAL A 210 9.17 26.73 -12.29
N SER A 211 9.90 27.01 -13.37
CA SER A 211 11.14 27.78 -13.39
C SER A 211 10.99 29.06 -14.21
N GLY A 212 11.84 30.04 -13.94
CA GLY A 212 11.83 31.34 -14.60
C GLY A 212 12.31 32.44 -13.68
N ASP A 213 12.59 33.62 -14.23
CA ASP A 213 13.13 34.74 -13.47
C ASP A 213 12.11 35.32 -12.45
N LEU A 214 12.61 36.09 -11.48
CA LEU A 214 11.76 36.78 -10.52
C LEU A 214 10.85 37.79 -11.26
N GLY A 215 9.56 37.80 -10.93
CA GLY A 215 8.59 38.71 -11.56
C GLY A 215 8.05 38.27 -12.93
N VAL A 216 8.49 37.12 -13.46
CA VAL A 216 8.04 36.63 -14.77
C VAL A 216 6.59 36.11 -14.77
N GLY A 217 6.02 35.83 -13.59
CA GLY A 217 4.62 35.41 -13.44
C GLY A 217 4.40 33.95 -13.01
N LYS A 218 5.43 33.25 -12.51
CA LYS A 218 5.33 31.86 -12.03
C LYS A 218 4.17 31.62 -11.05
N THR A 219 4.07 32.46 -10.03
CA THR A 219 3.01 32.37 -9.02
C THR A 219 1.63 32.63 -9.61
N GLU A 220 1.51 33.58 -10.54
CA GLU A 220 0.22 33.87 -11.21
C GLU A 220 -0.22 32.71 -12.12
N PHE A 221 0.74 32.07 -12.80
CA PHE A 221 0.50 30.87 -13.58
C PHE A 221 0.06 29.69 -12.70
N CYS A 222 0.75 29.43 -11.59
CA CYS A 222 0.34 28.41 -10.63
C CYS A 222 -1.05 28.71 -10.07
N ARG A 223 -1.32 29.98 -9.74
CA ARG A 223 -2.61 30.44 -9.23
C ARG A 223 -3.76 30.16 -10.19
N ALA A 224 -3.55 30.41 -11.49
CA ALA A 224 -4.54 30.10 -12.53
C ALA A 224 -4.86 28.59 -12.58
N ILE A 225 -3.84 27.73 -12.54
CA ILE A 225 -4.02 26.27 -12.49
C ILE A 225 -4.78 25.85 -11.23
N ILE A 226 -4.40 26.39 -10.07
CA ILE A 226 -5.04 26.05 -8.79
C ILE A 226 -6.51 26.48 -8.80
N LEU A 227 -6.84 27.70 -9.24
CA LEU A 227 -8.23 28.17 -9.31
C LEU A 227 -9.08 27.27 -10.21
N GLU A 228 -8.55 26.91 -11.37
CA GLU A 228 -9.24 26.04 -12.33
C GLU A 228 -9.49 24.64 -11.74
N LEU A 229 -8.46 24.02 -11.16
CA LEU A 229 -8.53 22.64 -10.68
C LEU A 229 -9.22 22.49 -9.32
N SER A 230 -9.14 23.48 -8.44
CA SER A 230 -9.79 23.45 -7.12
C SER A 230 -11.23 23.97 -7.14
N SER A 231 -11.68 24.57 -8.25
CA SER A 231 -12.96 25.29 -8.33
C SER A 231 -13.13 26.38 -7.26
N ALA A 232 -12.01 26.88 -6.71
CA ALA A 232 -12.04 27.98 -5.74
C ALA A 232 -12.34 29.30 -6.46
N SER A 233 -13.21 30.14 -5.88
CA SER A 233 -13.55 31.45 -6.44
C SER A 233 -12.49 32.52 -6.17
N PHE A 234 -11.62 32.31 -5.18
CA PHE A 234 -10.53 33.21 -4.84
C PHE A 234 -9.46 32.49 -4.02
N LEU A 235 -8.19 32.67 -4.40
CA LEU A 235 -7.04 32.28 -3.60
C LEU A 235 -6.54 33.50 -2.84
N GLY A 236 -6.55 33.44 -1.50
CA GLY A 236 -5.86 34.41 -0.66
C GLY A 236 -4.36 34.40 -0.98
N SER A 237 -3.70 35.57 -0.86
CA SER A 237 -2.26 35.66 -1.12
C SER A 237 -1.51 34.68 -0.19
N PRO A 238 -0.80 33.66 -0.71
CA PRO A 238 -0.07 32.72 0.12
C PRO A 238 0.97 33.49 0.92
N THR A 239 0.70 33.70 2.21
CA THR A 239 1.59 34.46 3.08
C THR A 239 2.45 33.47 3.86
N PHE A 240 3.76 33.49 3.64
CA PHE A 240 4.82 32.80 4.39
C PHE A 240 4.84 31.26 4.42
N GLY A 241 3.84 30.56 3.88
CA GLY A 241 3.85 29.10 3.77
C GLY A 241 4.80 28.61 2.67
N ILE A 242 5.55 27.53 2.96
CA ILE A 242 6.36 26.82 1.95
C ILE A 242 5.49 25.84 1.16
N ILE A 243 4.47 25.27 1.80
CA ILE A 243 3.54 24.30 1.22
C ILE A 243 2.11 24.81 1.45
N HIS A 244 1.32 24.80 0.38
CA HIS A 244 -0.10 25.12 0.41
C HIS A 244 -0.89 23.96 -0.16
N GLU A 245 -1.95 23.57 0.53
CA GLU A 245 -2.82 22.44 0.18
C GLU A 245 -4.18 22.95 -0.29
N TYR A 246 -4.67 22.36 -1.37
CA TYR A 246 -5.96 22.68 -1.97
C TYR A 246 -6.74 21.40 -2.27
N GLU A 247 -7.99 21.36 -1.85
CA GLU A 247 -8.90 20.26 -2.15
C GLU A 247 -9.54 20.47 -3.52
N CYS A 248 -9.54 19.44 -4.36
CA CYS A 248 -10.09 19.50 -5.71
C CYS A 248 -11.38 18.66 -5.84
N PRO A 249 -12.31 19.05 -6.73
CA PRO A 249 -13.46 18.22 -7.09
C PRO A 249 -12.98 16.84 -7.58
N GLY A 250 -13.53 15.77 -7.03
CA GLY A 250 -13.07 14.40 -7.28
C GLY A 250 -12.26 13.80 -6.13
N GLY A 251 -12.02 14.55 -5.05
CA GLY A 251 -11.48 14.03 -3.79
C GLY A 251 -9.96 13.82 -3.78
N PHE A 252 -9.24 14.50 -4.68
CA PHE A 252 -7.77 14.54 -4.68
C PHE A 252 -7.28 15.91 -4.21
N PHE A 253 -6.00 15.96 -3.82
CA PHE A 253 -5.35 17.18 -3.33
C PHE A 253 -4.32 17.70 -4.32
N LEU A 254 -4.27 19.03 -4.43
CA LEU A 254 -3.24 19.77 -5.16
C LEU A 254 -2.36 20.50 -4.14
N TYR A 255 -1.05 20.29 -4.23
CA TYR A 255 -0.07 20.99 -3.40
C TYR A 255 0.71 22.02 -4.22
N HIS A 256 0.82 23.24 -3.70
CA HIS A 256 1.67 24.28 -4.25
C HIS A 256 2.85 24.52 -3.30
N VAL A 257 4.05 24.49 -3.84
CA VAL A 257 5.30 24.59 -3.07
C VAL A 257 6.16 25.72 -3.63
N ASP A 258 6.55 26.66 -2.78
CA ASP A 258 7.49 27.74 -3.14
C ASP A 258 8.82 27.56 -2.40
N LEU A 259 9.86 27.19 -3.16
CA LEU A 259 11.20 26.92 -2.63
C LEU A 259 12.13 28.14 -2.66
N TYR A 260 11.68 29.32 -3.09
CA TYR A 260 12.54 30.51 -3.27
C TYR A 260 13.34 30.88 -2.02
N ARG A 261 12.77 30.65 -0.83
CA ARG A 261 13.33 31.06 0.47
C ARG A 261 14.27 30.04 1.08
N LEU A 262 14.33 28.84 0.51
CA LEU A 262 15.12 27.75 1.07
C LEU A 262 16.50 27.77 0.43
N SER A 263 17.50 27.54 1.26
CA SER A 263 18.91 27.62 0.86
C SER A 263 19.55 26.24 0.74
N SER A 264 18.91 25.21 1.29
CA SER A 264 19.39 23.84 1.22
C SER A 264 18.25 22.81 1.13
N VAL A 265 18.53 21.66 0.51
CA VAL A 265 17.61 20.50 0.48
C VAL A 265 17.18 20.06 1.88
N LYS A 266 18.00 20.32 2.91
CA LYS A 266 17.67 20.03 4.31
C LYS A 266 16.49 20.88 4.79
N GLU A 267 16.47 22.17 4.48
CA GLU A 267 15.35 23.06 4.81
C GLU A 267 14.08 22.64 4.05
N VAL A 268 14.21 22.16 2.81
CA VAL A 268 13.10 21.58 2.03
C VAL A 268 12.52 20.35 2.72
N GLN A 269 13.38 19.50 3.29
CA GLN A 269 12.96 18.32 4.06
C GLN A 269 12.28 18.69 5.38
N GLU A 270 12.86 19.62 6.15
CA GLU A 270 12.28 20.09 7.41
C GLU A 270 10.93 20.79 7.20
N ALA A 271 10.74 21.41 6.04
CA ALA A 271 9.46 21.99 5.62
C ALA A 271 8.39 20.95 5.24
N GLY A 272 8.74 19.67 5.10
CA GLY A 272 7.79 18.59 4.76
C GLY A 272 7.47 18.46 3.27
N VAL A 273 8.22 19.12 2.37
CA VAL A 273 7.92 19.18 0.93
C VAL A 273 7.89 17.79 0.29
N PHE A 274 8.69 16.87 0.81
CA PHE A 274 8.79 15.52 0.26
C PHE A 274 7.64 14.60 0.65
N ASP A 275 6.95 14.90 1.75
CA ASP A 275 5.79 14.13 2.19
C ASP A 275 4.59 14.33 1.26
N VAL A 276 4.50 15.49 0.60
CA VAL A 276 3.38 15.83 -0.29
C VAL A 276 3.58 15.36 -1.74
N LEU A 277 4.79 14.94 -2.13
CA LEU A 277 5.08 14.46 -3.49
C LEU A 277 4.43 13.10 -3.82
N ALA A 278 4.16 12.28 -2.81
CA ALA A 278 3.72 10.91 -3.00
C ALA A 278 2.20 10.82 -3.23
N GLY A 279 1.79 10.57 -4.47
CA GLY A 279 0.39 10.30 -4.83
C GLY A 279 -0.51 11.52 -4.98
N ASN A 280 0.05 12.71 -5.17
CA ASN A 280 -0.70 13.96 -5.35
C ASN A 280 -0.28 14.73 -6.61
N LEU A 281 -1.07 15.74 -6.99
CA LEU A 281 -0.67 16.74 -7.97
C LEU A 281 0.13 17.84 -7.27
N VAL A 282 1.38 18.06 -7.67
CA VAL A 282 2.26 19.04 -6.99
C VAL A 282 2.85 20.04 -7.98
N LEU A 283 2.69 21.34 -7.70
CA LEU A 283 3.31 22.45 -8.41
C LEU A 283 4.47 23.00 -7.57
N ILE A 284 5.69 23.00 -8.11
CA ILE A 284 6.89 23.41 -7.39
C ILE A 284 7.53 24.61 -8.08
N GLU A 285 7.47 25.78 -7.45
CA GLU A 285 8.22 26.96 -7.87
C GLU A 285 9.67 26.89 -7.36
N TRP A 286 10.59 27.39 -8.19
CA TRP A 286 12.03 27.41 -7.89
C TRP A 286 12.63 26.02 -7.60
N PRO A 287 12.46 25.05 -8.50
CA PRO A 287 12.90 23.66 -8.30
C PRO A 287 14.43 23.50 -8.25
N GLY A 288 15.21 24.54 -8.57
CA GLY A 288 16.67 24.46 -8.73
C GLY A 288 17.40 23.92 -7.49
N ILE A 289 16.88 24.19 -6.29
CA ILE A 289 17.44 23.65 -5.03
C ILE A 289 17.36 22.13 -4.94
N LEU A 290 16.45 21.51 -5.69
CA LEU A 290 16.26 20.07 -5.71
C LEU A 290 17.35 19.36 -6.50
N GLY A 291 18.05 20.00 -7.46
CA GLY A 291 19.29 19.46 -8.04
C GLY A 291 19.26 18.00 -8.54
N GLY A 292 18.10 17.48 -8.96
CA GLY A 292 17.90 16.08 -9.40
C GLY A 292 17.34 15.12 -8.34
N CYS A 293 17.07 15.62 -7.14
CA CYS A 293 16.44 14.89 -6.02
C CYS A 293 15.01 14.44 -6.31
N VAL A 294 14.31 15.20 -7.15
CA VAL A 294 12.90 14.98 -7.49
C VAL A 294 12.81 14.83 -9.00
N LYS A 295 12.07 13.81 -9.44
CA LYS A 295 11.68 13.66 -10.84
C LYS A 295 10.44 14.51 -11.09
N PHE A 296 10.52 15.38 -12.10
CA PHE A 296 9.38 16.16 -12.57
C PHE A 296 8.75 15.43 -13.75
N ASP A 297 7.43 15.32 -13.78
CA ASP A 297 6.70 14.81 -14.94
C ASP A 297 6.65 15.87 -16.05
N LEU A 298 6.55 17.13 -15.64
CA LEU A 298 6.58 18.31 -16.51
C LEU A 298 7.50 19.38 -15.95
N GLU A 299 8.30 19.98 -16.82
CA GLU A 299 9.11 21.16 -16.52
C GLU A 299 8.61 22.33 -17.36
N LEU A 300 8.16 23.38 -16.67
CA LEU A 300 7.70 24.63 -17.22
C LEU A 300 8.77 25.69 -17.02
N ASN A 301 9.23 26.29 -18.12
CA ASN A 301 10.12 27.44 -18.08
C ASN A 301 9.38 28.66 -18.63
N ILE A 302 9.21 29.68 -17.77
CA ILE A 302 8.53 30.93 -18.11
C ILE A 302 9.59 32.03 -18.26
N THR A 303 9.63 32.67 -19.43
CA THR A 303 10.54 33.77 -19.75
C THR A 303 9.78 35.00 -20.26
N TYR A 304 10.40 36.18 -20.17
CA TYR A 304 9.89 37.37 -20.85
C TYR A 304 9.98 37.18 -22.37
N SER A 305 8.90 37.51 -23.08
CA SER A 305 8.89 37.39 -24.54
C SER A 305 9.60 38.58 -25.20
N SER A 306 10.27 38.32 -26.32
CA SER A 306 10.86 39.39 -27.15
C SER A 306 9.83 40.20 -27.93
N GLU A 307 8.58 39.72 -28.02
CA GLU A 307 7.52 40.34 -28.84
C GLU A 307 6.74 41.46 -28.12
N GLY A 308 6.95 41.65 -26.81
CA GLY A 308 6.34 42.75 -26.06
C GLY A 308 6.55 42.67 -24.55
N ASN A 309 6.56 43.83 -23.87
CA ASN A 309 6.90 43.94 -22.43
C ASN A 309 5.96 43.12 -21.50
N ASP A 310 4.69 42.93 -21.90
CA ASP A 310 3.70 42.17 -21.10
C ASP A 310 3.48 40.75 -21.59
N MET A 311 4.21 40.30 -22.61
CA MET A 311 4.12 38.94 -23.15
C MET A 311 5.10 38.01 -22.44
N ARG A 312 4.73 36.74 -22.30
CA ARG A 312 5.55 35.68 -21.69
C ARG A 312 5.60 34.49 -22.62
N ASP A 313 6.79 33.91 -22.76
CA ASP A 313 6.98 32.65 -23.48
C ASP A 313 7.03 31.53 -22.44
N ILE A 314 6.24 30.47 -22.67
CA ILE A 314 6.18 29.30 -21.79
C ILE A 314 6.63 28.09 -22.58
N VAL A 315 7.75 27.51 -22.17
CA VAL A 315 8.25 26.26 -22.72
C VAL A 315 7.86 25.13 -21.79
N ILE A 316 7.11 24.17 -22.31
CA ILE A 316 6.72 22.95 -21.59
C ILE A 316 7.55 21.79 -22.12
N THR A 317 8.26 21.13 -21.23
CA THR A 317 9.01 19.91 -21.55
C THR A 317 8.53 18.77 -20.68
N ARG A 318 8.50 17.55 -21.24
CA ARG A 318 8.37 16.35 -20.42
C ARG A 318 9.66 16.16 -19.66
N GLY A 319 9.58 15.95 -18.35
CA GLY A 319 10.77 15.63 -17.58
C GLY A 319 11.37 14.31 -18.03
N ASN A 320 12.70 14.26 -18.08
CA ASN A 320 13.39 13.07 -18.56
C ASN A 320 13.18 11.90 -17.59
N SER A 321 12.90 10.74 -18.19
CA SER A 321 12.58 9.49 -17.49
C SER A 321 13.78 8.93 -16.75
#